data_AF-F2GA45-F1
#
_entry.id   AF-F2GA45-F1
#
_cell.length_a   1.000
_cell.length_b   1.000
_cell.length_c   1.000
_cell.angle_alpha   90.00
_cell.angle_beta   90.00
_cell.angle_gamma   90.00
#
_symmetry.space_group_name_H-M   'P 1'
#
loop_
_entity.id
_entity.type
_entity.pdbx_description
1 polymer ?
#
loop_
_entity_poly.entity_id
_entity_poly.type
_entity_poly.pdbx_seq_one_letter_code
_entity_poly.pdbx_strand_id
1 'polypeptide(L)'
;MTSYFKSSLAFAFFACHVPSAWALPEVVVEIKSHLFYPQEVTVPAGQKVKLTFINFDNTPEEIDSFSLNREKVIFANSRGTIFIGPLTPGEYPFFGEFHPNTAVGKVVVKSAEDNQYAH
;
A
#
# COMPACT_ATOMS: atom_id res chain seq x y z
N MET A 1 -6.90 46.75 55.21
CA MET A 1 -5.64 46.35 54.55
C MET A 1 -5.85 44.93 54.02
N THR A 2 -6.24 44.79 52.76
CA THR A 2 -6.66 43.52 52.15
C THR A 2 -5.44 42.66 51.84
N SER A 3 -5.44 41.42 52.37
CA SER A 3 -4.36 40.45 52.19
C SER A 3 -4.55 39.70 50.87
N TYR A 4 -3.50 39.66 50.03
CA TYR A 4 -3.50 39.05 48.71
C TYR A 4 -3.00 37.60 48.79
N PHE A 5 -3.87 36.64 48.47
CA PHE A 5 -3.53 35.21 48.40
C PHE A 5 -2.92 34.89 47.03
N LYS A 6 -1.62 34.60 46.99
CA LYS A 6 -0.91 34.17 45.77
C LYS A 6 -1.17 32.69 45.55
N SER A 7 -2.11 32.35 44.68
CA SER A 7 -2.29 30.97 44.23
C SER A 7 -1.28 30.65 43.13
N SER A 8 -0.30 29.80 43.43
CA SER A 8 0.71 29.37 42.48
C SER A 8 0.16 28.20 41.66
N LEU A 9 -0.19 28.44 40.40
CA LEU A 9 -0.70 27.42 39.49
C LEU A 9 0.48 26.59 38.96
N ALA A 10 0.68 25.38 39.49
CA ALA A 10 1.67 24.44 38.98
C ALA A 10 1.14 23.78 37.69
N PHE A 11 1.78 24.09 36.55
CA PHE A 11 1.45 23.51 35.25
C PHE A 11 2.17 22.16 35.11
N ALA A 12 1.45 21.05 35.32
CA ALA A 12 1.99 19.72 35.09
C ALA A 12 2.16 19.50 33.57
N PHE A 13 3.41 19.45 33.10
CA PHE A 13 3.75 19.06 31.73
C PHE A 13 3.50 17.55 31.57
N PHE A 14 2.29 17.18 31.17
CA PHE A 14 1.97 15.81 30.77
C PHE A 14 2.64 15.55 29.42
N ALA A 15 3.77 14.84 29.43
CA ALA A 15 4.44 14.42 28.20
C ALA A 15 3.54 13.41 27.47
N CYS A 16 2.71 13.90 26.56
CA CYS A 16 1.92 13.07 25.66
C CYS A 16 2.88 12.38 24.68
N HIS A 17 3.25 11.12 24.94
CA HIS A 17 3.87 10.27 23.94
C HIS A 17 2.84 9.98 22.87
N VAL A 18 2.92 10.69 21.75
CA VAL A 18 2.16 10.35 20.54
C VAL A 18 2.80 9.09 19.96
N PRO A 19 2.11 7.94 19.93
CA PRO A 19 2.62 6.78 19.22
C PRO A 19 2.75 7.15 17.74
N SER A 20 3.95 7.06 17.20
CA SER A 20 4.19 7.24 15.77
C SER A 20 3.51 6.08 15.03
N ALA A 21 2.40 6.36 14.35
CA ALA A 21 1.81 5.41 13.42
C ALA A 21 2.75 5.27 12.22
N TRP A 22 3.32 4.08 12.03
CA TRP A 22 4.16 3.79 10.86
C TRP A 22 3.24 3.68 9.64
N ALA A 23 3.57 4.40 8.57
CA ALA A 23 2.84 4.29 7.31
C ALA A 23 2.99 2.86 6.76
N LEU A 24 1.91 2.31 6.18
CA LEU A 24 1.95 1.00 5.53
C LEU A 24 2.95 1.06 4.35
N PRO A 25 3.70 -0.03 4.09
CA PRO A 25 4.45 -0.15 2.85
C PRO A 25 3.53 0.09 1.66
N GLU A 26 3.98 0.91 0.71
CA GLU A 26 3.25 1.25 -0.51
C GLU A 26 4.08 0.85 -1.72
N VAL A 27 3.44 0.16 -2.67
CA VAL A 27 4.02 -0.15 -3.97
C VAL A 27 3.08 0.32 -5.07
N VAL A 28 3.66 0.81 -6.16
CA VAL A 28 2.93 1.39 -7.29
C VAL A 28 3.12 0.52 -8.53
N VAL A 29 2.02 0.30 -9.26
CA VAL A 29 1.98 -0.32 -10.58
C VAL A 29 1.30 0.66 -11.53
N GLU A 30 1.94 0.96 -12.65
CA GLU A 30 1.38 1.79 -13.71
C GLU A 30 0.69 0.91 -14.76
N ILE A 31 -0.39 1.43 -15.36
CA ILE A 31 -1.07 0.80 -16.49
C ILE A 31 -0.82 1.69 -17.70
N LYS A 32 -0.17 1.14 -18.73
CA LYS A 32 0.14 1.82 -20.00
C LYS A 32 -0.04 0.84 -21.15
N SER A 33 -0.74 1.25 -22.20
CA SER A 33 -1.05 0.42 -23.36
C SER A 33 -1.62 -0.95 -22.98
N HIS A 34 -2.41 -1.02 -21.91
CA HIS A 34 -2.96 -2.25 -21.36
C HIS A 34 -1.91 -3.26 -20.87
N LEU A 35 -0.78 -2.77 -20.37
CA LEU A 35 0.24 -3.54 -19.65
C LEU A 35 0.49 -2.98 -18.26
N PHE A 36 0.92 -3.83 -17.33
CA PHE A 36 1.38 -3.42 -16.01
C PHE A 36 2.88 -3.12 -15.97
N TYR A 37 3.25 -2.05 -15.27
CA TYR A 37 4.63 -1.62 -15.08
C TYR A 37 4.92 -1.25 -13.62
N PRO A 38 5.83 -1.96 -12.93
CA PRO A 38 6.41 -3.23 -13.34
C PRO A 38 5.35 -4.36 -13.35
N GLN A 39 5.63 -5.43 -14.10
CA GLN A 39 4.79 -6.64 -14.05
C GLN A 39 4.99 -7.44 -12.75
N GLU A 40 6.14 -7.27 -12.10
CA GLU A 40 6.45 -7.89 -10.82
C GLU A 40 6.73 -6.83 -9.76
N VAL A 41 6.05 -6.94 -8.63
CA VAL A 41 6.29 -6.08 -7.45
C VAL A 41 6.67 -6.94 -6.25
N THR A 42 7.72 -6.55 -5.53
CA THR A 42 8.14 -7.24 -4.31
C THR A 42 7.57 -6.54 -3.07
N VAL A 43 7.06 -7.31 -2.11
CA VAL A 43 6.51 -6.81 -0.85
C VAL A 43 6.98 -7.65 0.34
N PRO A 44 7.01 -7.10 1.58
CA PRO A 44 7.42 -7.85 2.75
C PRO A 44 6.35 -8.85 3.20
N ALA A 45 6.78 -10.06 3.56
CA ALA A 45 5.94 -11.06 4.21
C ALA A 45 5.42 -10.59 5.57
N GLY A 46 4.22 -11.04 5.94
CA GLY A 46 3.64 -10.80 7.26
C GLY A 46 3.14 -9.36 7.51
N GLN A 47 3.14 -8.49 6.49
CA GLN A 47 2.69 -7.11 6.62
C GLN A 47 1.48 -6.82 5.72
N LYS A 48 0.61 -5.91 6.18
CA LYS A 48 -0.41 -5.31 5.32
C LYS A 48 0.26 -4.29 4.42
N VAL A 49 -0.01 -4.35 3.12
CA VAL A 49 0.63 -3.51 2.10
C VAL A 49 -0.42 -2.78 1.29
N LYS A 50 -0.14 -1.52 0.95
CA LYS A 50 -0.94 -0.72 0.03
C LYS A 50 -0.39 -0.92 -1.39
N LEU A 51 -1.20 -1.48 -2.28
CA LEU A 51 -0.85 -1.60 -3.69
C LEU A 51 -1.67 -0.60 -4.49
N THR A 52 -0.99 0.33 -5.15
CA THR A 52 -1.59 1.45 -5.86
C THR A 52 -1.41 1.28 -7.36
N PHE A 53 -2.50 1.40 -8.10
CA PHE A 53 -2.50 1.34 -9.56
C PHE A 53 -2.71 2.73 -10.14
N ILE A 54 -1.90 3.14 -11.11
CA ILE A 54 -2.04 4.41 -11.82
C ILE A 54 -2.27 4.10 -13.29
N ASN A 55 -3.47 4.41 -13.78
CA ASN A 55 -3.84 4.18 -15.16
C ASN A 55 -3.55 5.42 -16.01
N PHE A 56 -2.63 5.30 -16.97
CA PHE A 56 -2.31 6.34 -17.94
C PHE A 56 -3.02 6.15 -19.28
N ASP A 57 -3.79 5.08 -19.43
CA ASP A 57 -4.58 4.83 -20.63
C ASP A 57 -5.86 5.67 -20.64
N ASN A 58 -6.41 5.85 -21.84
CA ASN A 58 -7.67 6.57 -22.06
C ASN A 58 -8.92 5.71 -21.86
N THR A 59 -8.74 4.46 -21.43
CA THR A 59 -9.80 3.50 -21.12
C THR A 59 -9.63 2.97 -19.69
N PRO A 60 -10.71 2.52 -19.04
CA PRO A 60 -10.58 1.82 -17.76
C PRO A 60 -9.83 0.49 -17.92
N GLU A 61 -9.29 0.01 -16.80
CA GLU A 61 -8.83 -1.36 -16.61
C GLU A 61 -9.44 -1.89 -15.32
N GLU A 62 -9.65 -3.21 -15.21
CA GLU A 62 -10.07 -3.86 -13.98
C GLU A 62 -9.02 -4.84 -13.51
N ILE A 63 -8.40 -4.57 -12.36
CA ILE A 63 -7.47 -5.49 -11.74
C ILE A 63 -8.27 -6.58 -11.03
N ASP A 64 -7.98 -7.85 -11.30
CA ASP A 64 -8.49 -9.00 -10.56
C ASP A 64 -7.34 -9.92 -10.10
N SER A 65 -7.51 -10.51 -8.92
CA SER A 65 -6.63 -11.52 -8.37
C SER A 65 -7.39 -12.44 -7.41
N PHE A 66 -7.58 -13.69 -7.84
CA PHE A 66 -8.10 -14.76 -6.98
C PHE A 66 -7.20 -15.01 -5.77
N SER A 67 -5.87 -15.02 -5.96
CA SER A 67 -4.90 -15.33 -4.91
C SER A 67 -4.81 -14.24 -3.83
N LEU A 68 -5.05 -12.98 -4.20
CA LEU A 68 -5.13 -11.85 -3.27
C LEU A 68 -6.55 -11.60 -2.75
N ASN A 69 -7.56 -12.24 -3.37
CA ASN A 69 -8.99 -11.99 -3.14
C ASN A 69 -9.34 -10.50 -3.27
N ARG A 70 -8.90 -9.87 -4.36
CA ARG A 70 -9.10 -8.44 -4.61
C ARG A 70 -9.41 -8.18 -6.07
N GLU A 71 -10.42 -7.33 -6.27
CA GLU A 71 -10.75 -6.72 -7.56
C GLU A 71 -10.78 -5.18 -7.42
N LYS A 72 -10.47 -4.47 -8.51
CA LYS A 72 -10.64 -3.02 -8.58
C LYS A 72 -10.63 -2.49 -10.01
N VAL A 73 -11.70 -1.80 -10.40
CA VAL A 73 -11.70 -0.94 -11.59
C VAL A 73 -10.88 0.33 -11.36
N ILE A 74 -9.95 0.60 -12.27
CA ILE A 74 -9.12 1.80 -12.37
C ILE A 74 -9.53 2.57 -13.63
N PHE A 75 -10.27 3.66 -13.45
CA PHE A 75 -10.73 4.48 -14.58
C PHE A 75 -9.56 5.08 -15.37
N ALA A 76 -9.82 5.47 -16.61
CA ALA A 76 -8.87 6.17 -17.46
C ALA A 76 -8.23 7.37 -16.75
N ASN A 77 -6.92 7.57 -16.94
CA ASN A 77 -6.17 8.69 -16.36
C ASN A 77 -6.38 8.88 -14.84
N SER A 78 -6.54 7.78 -14.08
CA SER A 78 -6.87 7.81 -12.66
C SER A 78 -6.02 6.87 -11.81
N ARG A 79 -6.21 6.93 -10.49
CA ARG A 79 -5.54 6.06 -9.53
C ARG A 79 -6.56 5.25 -8.75
N GLY A 80 -6.26 3.97 -8.53
CA GLY A 80 -6.95 3.14 -7.55
C GLY A 80 -5.97 2.48 -6.59
N THR A 81 -6.50 1.91 -5.51
CA THR A 81 -5.71 1.28 -4.46
C THR A 81 -6.44 0.09 -3.88
N ILE A 82 -5.69 -0.98 -3.64
CA ILE A 82 -6.12 -2.13 -2.87
C ILE A 82 -5.16 -2.34 -1.69
N PHE A 83 -5.66 -2.97 -0.63
CA PHE A 83 -4.83 -3.40 0.48
C PHE A 83 -4.73 -4.92 0.47
N ILE A 84 -3.50 -5.42 0.49
CA ILE A 84 -3.17 -6.85 0.47
C ILE A 84 -2.48 -7.26 1.77
N GLY A 85 -2.52 -8.56 2.06
CA GLY A 85 -1.88 -9.16 3.22
C GLY A 85 -2.51 -8.85 4.59
N PRO A 86 -1.88 -9.32 5.68
CA PRO A 86 -0.59 -10.04 5.72
C PRO A 86 -0.54 -11.30 4.85
N LEU A 87 0.51 -11.44 4.02
CA LEU A 87 0.71 -12.59 3.14
C LEU A 87 1.92 -13.42 3.59
N THR A 88 1.88 -14.73 3.34
CA THR A 88 3.04 -15.62 3.45
C THR A 88 3.98 -15.42 2.25
N PRO A 89 5.28 -15.79 2.35
CA PRO A 89 6.15 -15.80 1.18
C PRO A 89 5.57 -16.63 0.03
N GLY A 90 5.72 -16.14 -1.20
CA GLY A 90 5.14 -16.76 -2.38
C GLY A 90 4.85 -15.77 -3.51
N GLU A 91 4.26 -16.27 -4.59
CA GLU A 91 3.84 -15.46 -5.73
C GLU A 91 2.32 -15.41 -5.82
N TYR A 92 1.79 -14.21 -6.04
CA TYR A 92 0.36 -13.92 -6.07
C TYR A 92 0.02 -13.20 -7.37
N PRO A 93 -0.46 -13.91 -8.41
CA PRO A 93 -0.74 -13.30 -9.71
C PRO A 93 -1.97 -12.38 -9.66
N PHE A 94 -1.95 -11.36 -10.50
CA PHE A 94 -3.09 -10.50 -10.81
C PHE A 94 -3.12 -10.21 -12.32
N PHE A 95 -4.29 -9.90 -12.85
CA PHE A 95 -4.48 -9.65 -14.28
C PHE A 95 -5.51 -8.53 -14.51
N GLY A 96 -5.52 -7.96 -15.70
CA GLY A 96 -6.53 -7.01 -16.17
C GLY A 96 -7.69 -7.77 -16.80
N GLU A 97 -8.88 -7.74 -16.21
CA GLU A 97 -10.06 -8.43 -16.72
C GLU A 97 -10.49 -7.89 -18.09
N PHE A 98 -10.21 -6.61 -18.40
CA PHE A 98 -10.54 -6.05 -19.71
C PHE A 98 -9.48 -6.37 -20.77
N HIS A 99 -8.24 -6.69 -20.35
CA HIS A 99 -7.14 -7.06 -21.24
C HIS A 99 -6.34 -8.27 -20.71
N PRO A 100 -6.96 -9.44 -20.55
CA PRO A 100 -6.38 -10.57 -19.81
C PRO A 100 -5.16 -11.20 -20.50
N ASN A 101 -4.96 -10.91 -21.78
CA ASN A 101 -3.83 -11.41 -22.55
C ASN A 101 -2.57 -10.54 -22.43
N THR A 102 -2.69 -9.29 -21.98
CA THR A 102 -1.58 -8.30 -21.96
C THR A 102 -1.33 -7.74 -20.57
N ALA A 103 -2.39 -7.41 -19.84
CA ALA A 103 -2.32 -6.87 -18.50
C ALA A 103 -2.14 -8.02 -17.51
N VAL A 104 -0.91 -8.52 -17.35
CA VAL A 104 -0.59 -9.62 -16.44
C VAL A 104 0.56 -9.22 -15.53
N GLY A 105 0.44 -9.52 -14.25
CA GLY A 105 1.47 -9.22 -13.26
C GLY A 105 1.38 -10.12 -12.04
N LYS A 106 2.31 -9.95 -11.10
CA LYS A 106 2.33 -10.68 -9.84
C LYS A 106 2.95 -9.89 -8.70
N VAL A 107 2.47 -10.16 -7.49
CA VAL A 107 3.13 -9.77 -6.25
C VAL A 107 4.04 -10.90 -5.80
N VAL A 108 5.30 -10.61 -5.56
CA VAL A 108 6.27 -11.53 -4.95
C VAL A 108 6.46 -11.13 -3.48
N VAL A 109 6.08 -12.02 -2.59
CA VAL A 109 6.18 -11.81 -1.15
C VAL A 109 7.48 -12.46 -0.66
N LYS A 110 8.40 -11.65 -0.14
CA LYS A 110 9.70 -12.11 0.38
C LYS A 110 9.80 -11.95 1.88
N SER A 111 10.52 -12.85 2.54
CA SER A 111 10.81 -12.72 3.96
C SER A 111 11.78 -11.55 4.22
N ALA A 112 11.88 -11.11 5.47
CA ALA A 112 12.85 -10.08 5.85
C ALA A 112 14.31 -10.53 5.63
N GLU A 113 14.58 -11.84 5.69
CA GLU A 113 15.91 -12.42 5.49
C GLU A 113 16.30 -12.43 4.00
N ASP A 114 15.33 -12.64 3.10
CA ASP A 114 15.57 -12.68 1.65
C ASP A 114 15.83 -11.29 1.05
N ASN A 115 15.33 -10.23 1.69
CA ASN A 115 15.51 -8.84 1.22
C ASN A 115 16.91 -8.28 1.50
N GLN A 116 17.73 -8.93 2.34
CA GLN A 116 19.09 -8.48 2.65
C GLN A 116 20.14 -8.85 1.57
N TYR A 117 19.77 -9.66 0.57
CA TYR A 117 20.69 -10.14 -0.47
C TYR A 117 20.33 -9.69 -1.89
N ALA A 118 19.30 -8.84 -2.06
CA ALA A 118 18.95 -8.26 -3.35
C ALA A 118 19.80 -6.99 -3.60
N HIS A 119 21.01 -7.19 -4.13
CA HIS A 119 21.91 -6.15 -4.64
C HIS A 119 21.97 -6.19 -6.17
#